data_AF-A0A2H9L8G4-F1
#
_entry.id   AF-A0A2H9L8G4-F1
#
_cell.length_a   1.000
_cell.length_b   1.000
_cell.length_c   1.000
_cell.angle_alpha   90.00
_cell.angle_beta   90.00
_cell.angle_gamma   90.00
#
_symmetry.space_group_name_H-M   'P 1'
#
loop_
_entity.id
_entity.type
_entity.pdbx_description
1 polymer ?
#
loop_
_entity_poly.entity_id
_entity_poly.type
_entity_poly.pdbx_seq_one_letter_code
_entity_poly.pdbx_strand_id
1 'polypeptide(L)' 'MMYKCASCGRIFEKLERGDVRCSHCRGRILLKTRSDIVHKVKVK' A
#
# COMPACT_ATOMS: atom_id res chain seq x y z
N MET A 1 -0.95 0.10 8.60
CA MET A 1 -0.07 0.24 7.41
C MET A 1 -0.90 -0.22 6.24
N MET A 2 -1.30 0.69 5.35
CA MET A 2 -2.12 0.32 4.20
C MET A 2 -1.21 -0.01 3.02
N TYR A 3 -1.61 -1.01 2.23
CA TYR A 3 -0.95 -1.43 1.01
C TYR A 3 -1.92 -1.31 -0.15
N LYS A 4 -1.43 -0.83 -1.28
CA LYS A 4 -2.16 -0.69 -2.53
C LYS A 4 -1.57 -1.63 -3.57
N CYS A 5 -2.40 -2.46 -4.19
CA CYS A 5 -1.95 -3.24 -5.34
C CYS A 5 -1.77 -2.33 -6.56
N ALA A 6 -0.61 -2.39 -7.21
CA ALA A 6 -0.36 -1.60 -8.43
C ALA A 6 -1.18 -2.09 -9.63
N SER A 7 -1.53 -3.39 -9.68
CA SER A 7 -2.24 -3.97 -10.82
C SER A 7 -3.76 -3.73 -10.77
N CYS A 8 -4.40 -3.83 -9.60
CA CYS A 8 -5.86 -3.66 -9.48
C CYS A 8 -6.27 -2.42 -8.68
N GLY A 9 -5.32 -1.66 -8.12
CA GLY A 9 -5.59 -0.42 -7.40
C GLY A 9 -6.22 -0.58 -6.01
N ARG A 10 -6.60 -1.79 -5.59
CA ARG A 10 -7.23 -2.01 -4.27
C ARG A 10 -6.27 -1.74 -3.13
N ILE A 11 -6.83 -1.18 -2.06
CA ILE A 11 -6.11 -0.84 -0.83
C ILE A 11 -6.57 -1.78 0.28
N PHE A 12 -5.63 -2.31 1.06
CA PHE A 12 -5.90 -3.24 2.15
C PHE A 12 -4.89 -3.04 3.29
N GLU A 13 -5.31 -3.34 4.52
CA GLU A 13 -4.52 -3.03 5.72
C GLU A 13 -3.59 -4.16 6.19
N LYS A 14 -3.85 -5.40 5.75
CA LYS A 14 -3.11 -6.58 6.21
C LYS A 14 -2.69 -7.42 5.00
N LEU A 15 -1.40 -7.73 4.93
CA LEU A 15 -0.92 -8.90 4.19
C LEU A 15 -0.83 -10.05 5.19
N GLU A 16 -1.27 -11.23 4.77
CA GLU A 16 -1.01 -12.44 5.54
C GLU A 16 0.50 -12.72 5.53
N ARG A 17 1.06 -13.12 6.68
CA ARG A 17 2.50 -13.31 6.84
C ARG A 17 3.02 -14.33 5.82
N GLY A 18 3.82 -13.86 4.87
CA GLY A 18 4.45 -14.68 3.84
C GLY A 18 3.87 -14.52 2.44
N ASP A 19 2.72 -13.84 2.28
CA ASP A 19 2.11 -13.65 0.96
C ASP A 19 2.28 -12.20 0.49
N VAL A 20 3.09 -12.01 -0.57
CA VAL A 20 3.34 -10.70 -1.23
C VAL A 20 2.33 -10.48 -2.37
N ARG A 21 1.25 -11.27 -2.42
CA ARG A 21 0.26 -11.22 -3.48
C ARG A 21 -0.98 -10.48 -3.03
N CYS A 22 -1.54 -9.69 -3.93
CA CYS A 22 -2.86 -9.10 -3.70
C CYS A 22 -3.92 -10.20 -3.61
N SER A 23 -4.72 -10.21 -2.54
CA SER A 23 -5.78 -11.20 -2.32
C SER A 23 -6.85 -11.20 -3.42
N HIS A 24 -6.96 -10.14 -4.22
CA HIS A 24 -7.97 -10.03 -5.27
C HIS A 24 -7.47 -10.45 -6.66
N CYS A 25 -6.32 -9.93 -7.10
CA CYS A 25 -5.82 -10.18 -8.46
C CYS A 25 -4.57 -11.06 -8.51
N ARG A 26 -4.06 -11.50 -7.35
CA ARG A 26 -2.81 -12.27 -7.20
C ARG A 26 -1.55 -11.60 -7.77
N GLY A 27 -1.63 -10.30 -8.08
CA GLY A 27 -0.48 -9.50 -8.52
C GLY A 27 0.55 -9.37 -7.40
N ARG A 28 1.85 -9.34 -7.74
CA ARG A 28 2.98 -9.32 -6.79
C ARG A 28 3.45 -7.91 -6.42
N ILE A 29 2.90 -6.88 -7.06
CA ILE A 29 3.36 -5.49 -6.89
C ILE A 29 2.43 -4.79 -5.90
N LEU A 30 2.94 -4.58 -4.67
CA LEU A 30 2.24 -3.90 -3.58
C LEU A 30 3.01 -2.64 -3.17
N LEU A 31 2.31 -1.52 -3.16
CA LEU A 31 2.82 -0.20 -2.79
C LEU A 31 2.34 0.15 -1.39
N LYS A 32 3.24 0.58 -0.51
CA LYS A 32 2.85 1.11 0.79
C LYS A 32 2.20 2.48 0.59
N THR A 33 0.93 2.63 0.97
CA THR A 33 0.27 3.94 0.91
C THR A 33 0.86 4.88 1.95
N ARG A 34 0.99 6.15 1.55
CA ARG A 34 1.44 7.23 2.43
C ARG A 34 0.47 7.35 3.59
N SER A 35 1.00 7.44 4.81
CA SER A 35 0.18 7.75 5.98
C SER A 35 -0.42 9.15 5.82
N ASP A 36 -1.62 9.39 6.33
CA ASP A 36 -2.29 10.71 6.33
C ASP A 36 -1.59 11.74 7.24
N ILE A 37 -0.38 11.42 7.72
CA ILE A 37 0.41 12.31 8.56
C ILE A 37 0.87 13.48 7.70
N VAL A 38 0.27 14.63 7.94
CA VAL A 38 0.64 15.90 7.30
C VAL A 38 2.02 16.32 7.82
N HIS A 39 3.03 16.15 6.99
CA HIS A 39 4.35 16.67 7.28
C HIS A 39 4.38 18.17 6.97
N LYS A 40 4.59 19.02 7.98
CA LYS A 40 4.85 20.45 7.77
C LYS A 40 6.24 20.59 7.16
N VAL A 41 6.31 20.99 5.88
CA VAL A 41 7.56 21.24 5.17
C VAL A 41 7.81 22.76 5.18
N LYS A 42 9.00 23.19 5.59
CA LYS A 42 9.41 24.60 5.44
C LYS A 42 9.76 24.83 3.97
N VAL A 43 9.05 25.76 3.31
CA VAL A 43 9.39 26.24 1.98
C VAL A 43 10.51 27.28 2.13
N LYS A 44 11.57 27.17 1.31
CA LYS A 44 12.71 28.09 1.28
C LYS A 44 12.57 29.06 0.11
#